data_AF-A0A4S2GXE7-F1
#
_entry.id   AF-A0A4S2GXE7-F1
#
_cell.length_a   1.000
_cell.length_b   1.000
_cell.length_c   1.000
_cell.angle_alpha   90.00
_cell.angle_beta   90.00
_cell.angle_gamma   90.00
#
_symmetry.space_group_name_H-M   'P 1'
#
loop_
_entity.id
_entity.type
_entity.pdbx_description
1 polymer ?
#
loop_
_entity_poly.entity_id
_entity_poly.type
_entity_poly.pdbx_seq_one_letter_code
_entity_poly.pdbx_strand_id
1 'polypeptide(L)'
;MAGLDYKRATAVVFDPVHVNLRTTRYALHELGFRDIESIGSLAELRRRLDEKPCHLLIVETAQNEAEVFRLVRAIRSGEVATNPFLAILLTCWARDGGVLKQAIGCGADDVIIRPFSTAFAEERIRTLVKARKPFIVTSDYIGPDRRRDSNRDSGSVKPIEAPNTLKAAVEGDEDEMNRAAAWIREAQQTVEHERLRRLCMRIVVGMEVAVREKQANREPQLDIGDLERSAKELRMRLSRAKAREAGRVAQALTEVVESLKTPDGFTSSNLGLAKELAMGAYAAYAGGDGDSGIPGAGDEIERTVEALRKRMKAQQQNGGGAEGDAELKRAAS
;
A
#
# COMPACT_ATOMS: atom_id res chain seq x y z
N MET A 1 -5.04 -8.47 35.94
CA MET A 1 -4.64 -8.09 34.57
C MET A 1 -3.41 -7.22 34.70
N ALA A 2 -2.26 -7.69 34.24
CA ALA A 2 -1.04 -6.89 34.25
C ALA A 2 -1.28 -5.59 33.48
N GLY A 3 -0.86 -4.45 34.04
CA GLY A 3 -0.89 -3.18 33.30
C GLY A 3 0.07 -3.23 32.11
N LEU A 4 -0.24 -2.48 31.05
CA LEU A 4 0.68 -2.33 29.93
C LEU A 4 1.96 -1.62 30.40
N ASP A 5 3.13 -2.21 30.16
CA ASP A 5 4.42 -1.59 30.50
C ASP A 5 5.11 -1.04 29.24
N TYR A 6 4.88 0.25 28.97
CA TYR A 6 5.47 0.95 27.84
C TYR A 6 7.00 1.08 27.90
N LYS A 7 7.64 0.79 29.04
CA LYS A 7 9.12 0.82 29.16
C LYS A 7 9.79 -0.24 28.30
N ARG A 8 9.08 -1.34 27.99
CA ARG A 8 9.58 -2.46 27.17
C ARG A 8 9.47 -2.18 25.66
N ALA A 9 8.74 -1.16 25.25
CA ALA A 9 8.56 -0.81 23.85
C ALA A 9 9.48 0.35 23.44
N THR A 10 9.86 0.33 22.17
CA THR A 10 10.72 1.34 21.54
C THR A 10 9.88 2.22 20.62
N ALA A 11 10.04 3.54 20.74
CA ALA A 11 9.33 4.51 19.94
C ALA A 11 10.29 5.38 19.14
N VAL A 12 9.97 5.62 17.87
CA VAL A 12 10.67 6.59 17.02
C VAL A 12 9.70 7.71 16.70
N VAL A 13 10.13 8.95 16.90
CA VAL A 13 9.35 10.14 16.59
C VAL A 13 10.09 10.94 15.53
N PHE A 14 9.40 11.21 14.42
CA PHE A 14 9.84 12.15 13.41
C PHE A 14 8.97 13.40 13.44
N ASP A 15 9.62 14.55 13.56
CA ASP A 15 9.00 15.86 13.40
C ASP A 15 10.09 16.87 13.02
N PRO A 16 9.98 17.54 11.86
CA PRO A 16 11.00 18.50 11.41
C PRO A 16 11.03 19.77 12.28
N VAL A 17 9.98 20.02 13.07
CA VAL A 17 9.90 21.16 13.98
C VAL A 17 10.30 20.70 15.39
N HIS A 18 11.52 21.07 15.81
CA HIS A 18 12.10 20.64 17.10
C HIS A 18 11.21 20.86 18.33
N VAL A 19 10.44 21.95 18.37
CA VAL A 19 9.51 22.23 19.49
C VAL A 19 8.41 21.17 19.55
N ASN A 20 7.82 20.81 18.40
CA ASN A 20 6.76 19.81 18.31
C ASN A 20 7.29 18.39 18.53
N LEU A 21 8.49 18.11 18.03
CA LEU A 21 9.24 16.89 18.31
C LEU A 21 9.38 16.68 19.82
N ARG A 22 9.83 17.73 20.53
CA ARG A 22 10.02 17.69 21.97
C ARG A 22 8.71 17.47 22.72
N THR A 23 7.64 18.16 22.33
CA THR A 23 6.29 17.96 22.93
C THR A 23 5.79 16.53 22.75
N THR A 24 5.97 15.95 21.56
CA THR A 24 5.56 14.58 21.27
C THR A 24 6.37 13.57 22.09
N ARG A 25 7.69 13.79 22.20
CA ARG A 25 8.58 12.99 23.05
C ARG A 25 8.17 13.05 24.52
N TYR A 26 7.83 14.24 25.03
CA TYR A 26 7.34 14.40 26.41
C TYR A 26 6.03 13.64 26.64
N ALA A 27 5.08 13.71 25.71
CA ALA A 27 3.85 12.94 25.81
C ALA A 27 4.13 11.43 25.93
N LEU A 28 4.98 10.87 25.07
CA LEU A 28 5.36 9.46 25.17
C LEU A 28 6.07 9.10 26.47
N HIS A 29 6.91 9.99 26.98
CA HIS A 29 7.59 9.78 28.26
C HIS A 29 6.59 9.74 29.43
N GLU A 30 5.59 10.63 29.45
CA GLU A 30 4.50 10.63 30.44
C GLU A 30 3.68 9.33 30.37
N LEU A 31 3.44 8.81 29.17
CA LEU A 31 2.77 7.52 28.96
C LEU A 31 3.58 6.33 29.48
N GLY A 32 4.88 6.48 29.68
CA GLY A 32 5.75 5.44 30.25
C GLY A 32 6.82 4.89 29.29
N PHE A 33 6.88 5.34 28.04
CA PHE A 33 7.99 4.98 27.15
C PHE A 33 9.31 5.51 27.71
N ARG A 34 10.38 4.75 27.52
CA ARG A 34 11.74 5.11 27.97
C ARG A 34 12.77 5.06 26.85
N ASP A 35 12.64 4.11 25.91
CA ASP A 35 13.41 4.11 24.66
C ASP A 35 12.65 4.92 23.59
N ILE A 36 12.93 6.23 23.53
CA ILE A 36 12.32 7.16 22.58
C ILE A 36 13.40 7.89 21.78
N GLU A 37 13.43 7.65 20.47
CA GLU A 37 14.34 8.31 19.54
C GLU A 37 13.63 9.47 18.83
N SER A 38 14.27 10.63 18.76
CA SER A 38 13.70 11.86 18.19
C SER A 38 14.52 12.28 16.99
N ILE A 39 13.90 12.32 15.82
CA ILE A 39 14.56 12.52 14.53
C ILE A 39 13.95 13.72 13.81
N GLY A 40 14.80 14.63 13.34
CA GLY A 40 14.37 15.85 12.61
C GLY A 40 14.45 15.74 11.09
N SER A 41 15.08 14.68 10.55
CA SER A 41 15.31 14.51 9.12
C SER A 41 14.74 13.18 8.60
N LEU A 42 14.05 13.22 7.45
CA LEU A 42 13.52 12.00 6.82
C LEU A 42 14.62 11.04 6.36
N ALA A 43 15.77 11.57 5.94
CA ALA A 43 16.89 10.73 5.51
C ALA A 43 17.46 9.94 6.70
N GLU A 44 17.57 10.58 7.86
CA GLU A 44 17.98 9.95 9.10
C GLU A 44 16.93 8.94 9.59
N LEU A 45 15.63 9.30 9.50
CA LEU A 45 14.55 8.39 9.86
C LEU A 45 14.61 7.11 9.03
N ARG A 46 14.77 7.23 7.72
CA ARG A 46 14.87 6.07 6.82
C ARG A 46 16.06 5.19 7.20
N ARG A 47 17.25 5.77 7.37
CA ARG A 47 18.44 5.03 7.79
C ARG A 47 18.21 4.30 9.11
N ARG A 48 17.65 5.00 10.10
CA ARG A 48 17.38 4.44 11.42
C ARG A 48 16.40 3.26 11.34
N LEU A 49 15.35 3.34 10.53
CA LEU A 49 14.38 2.26 10.35
C LEU A 49 14.99 0.99 9.74
N ASP A 50 16.01 1.14 8.88
CA ASP A 50 16.73 0.00 8.29
C ASP A 50 17.75 -0.62 9.28
N GLU A 51 18.30 0.17 10.20
CA GLU A 51 19.32 -0.29 11.17
C GLU A 51 18.74 -1.10 12.34
N LYS A 52 17.60 -0.69 12.91
CA LYS A 52 17.02 -1.34 14.11
C LYS A 52 15.48 -1.37 14.05
N PRO A 53 14.83 -2.47 14.44
CA PRO A 53 13.37 -2.50 14.54
C PRO A 53 12.84 -1.50 15.58
N CYS A 54 11.66 -0.95 15.33
CA CYS A 54 10.91 -0.16 16.31
C CYS A 54 9.49 -0.71 16.49
N HIS A 55 8.90 -0.47 17.65
CA HIS A 55 7.56 -0.95 17.97
C HIS A 55 6.48 0.07 17.58
N LEU A 56 6.77 1.36 17.81
CA LEU A 56 5.90 2.49 17.49
C LEU A 56 6.67 3.53 16.68
N LEU A 57 6.10 3.95 15.57
CA LEU A 57 6.59 5.07 14.77
C LEU A 57 5.54 6.19 14.78
N ILE A 58 5.93 7.38 15.20
CA ILE A 58 5.11 8.59 15.13
C ILE A 58 5.73 9.54 14.13
N VAL A 59 4.99 9.94 13.09
CA VAL A 59 5.52 10.76 11.99
C VAL A 59 4.64 11.98 11.78
N GLU A 60 5.24 13.16 11.89
CA GLU A 60 4.64 14.42 11.47
C GLU A 60 4.63 14.52 9.93
N THR A 61 3.55 15.07 9.36
CA THR A 61 3.31 15.07 7.91
C THR A 61 3.32 16.46 7.25
N ALA A 62 3.13 17.56 7.97
CA ALA A 62 2.78 18.86 7.39
C ALA A 62 3.84 19.44 6.44
N GLN A 63 5.14 19.27 6.73
CA GLN A 63 6.19 19.82 5.86
C GLN A 63 6.67 18.85 4.78
N ASN A 64 6.36 17.55 4.89
CA ASN A 64 6.92 16.50 4.04
C ASN A 64 5.88 15.43 3.70
N GLU A 65 4.64 15.85 3.43
CA GLU A 65 3.48 14.95 3.34
C GLU A 65 3.69 13.83 2.31
N ALA A 66 4.10 14.19 1.10
CA ALA A 66 4.27 13.24 0.01
C ALA A 66 5.41 12.25 0.30
N GLU A 67 6.52 12.72 0.84
CA GLU A 67 7.68 11.92 1.23
C GLU A 67 7.33 10.95 2.35
N VAL A 68 6.59 11.43 3.37
CA VAL A 68 6.13 10.61 4.49
C VAL A 68 5.18 9.52 4.00
N PHE A 69 4.20 9.86 3.16
CA PHE A 69 3.28 8.87 2.61
C PHE A 69 4.00 7.82 1.76
N ARG A 70 5.02 8.22 0.98
CA ARG A 70 5.88 7.29 0.26
C ARG A 70 6.67 6.39 1.22
N LEU A 71 7.21 6.94 2.31
CA LEU A 71 7.91 6.15 3.33
C LEU A 71 6.99 5.13 3.99
N VAL A 72 5.77 5.51 4.39
CA VAL A 72 4.80 4.56 4.96
C VAL A 72 4.49 3.44 3.98
N ARG A 73 4.24 3.76 2.71
CA ARG A 73 4.01 2.74 1.67
C ARG A 73 5.22 1.81 1.50
N ALA A 74 6.44 2.37 1.51
CA ALA A 74 7.68 1.59 1.43
C ALA A 74 7.88 0.67 2.64
N ILE A 75 7.46 1.10 3.83
CA ILE A 75 7.44 0.23 5.02
C ILE A 75 6.45 -0.93 4.80
N ARG A 76 5.23 -0.62 4.38
CA ARG A 76 4.18 -1.64 4.17
C ARG A 76 4.49 -2.62 3.04
N SER A 77 5.25 -2.22 2.03
CA SER A 77 5.73 -3.09 0.95
C SER A 77 7.01 -3.84 1.30
N GLY A 78 7.57 -3.68 2.51
CA GLY A 78 8.83 -4.30 2.90
C GLY A 78 10.05 -3.77 2.15
N GLU A 79 9.97 -2.58 1.55
CA GLU A 79 11.10 -1.88 0.94
C GLU A 79 12.00 -1.19 1.96
N VAL A 80 11.44 -0.77 3.09
CA VAL A 80 12.11 -0.10 4.20
C VAL A 80 11.66 -0.75 5.50
N ALA A 81 12.56 -0.80 6.48
CA ALA A 81 12.36 -1.46 7.78
C ALA A 81 12.14 -2.99 7.68
N THR A 82 12.54 -3.68 8.74
CA THR A 82 12.42 -5.15 8.82
C THR A 82 10.98 -5.62 9.08
N ASN A 83 10.14 -4.78 9.69
CA ASN A 83 8.77 -5.11 10.07
C ASN A 83 7.73 -4.20 9.35
N PRO A 84 7.11 -4.66 8.26
CA PRO A 84 6.02 -3.97 7.56
C PRO A 84 4.76 -3.81 8.40
N PHE A 85 4.64 -4.54 9.51
CA PHE A 85 3.56 -4.47 10.47
C PHE A 85 3.92 -3.64 11.69
N LEU A 86 4.96 -2.80 11.66
CA LEU A 86 5.20 -1.86 12.76
C LEU A 86 4.00 -0.91 12.94
N ALA A 87 3.72 -0.47 14.16
CA ALA A 87 2.59 0.42 14.45
C ALA A 87 2.93 1.87 14.05
N ILE A 88 2.19 2.44 13.10
CA ILE A 88 2.47 3.76 12.52
C ILE A 88 1.32 4.72 12.85
N LEU A 89 1.67 5.78 13.58
CA LEU A 89 0.77 6.88 13.93
C LEU A 89 1.22 8.14 13.19
N LEU A 90 0.39 8.66 12.30
CA LEU A 90 0.67 9.95 11.67
C LEU A 90 0.13 11.07 12.54
N THR A 91 0.85 12.20 12.56
CA THR A 91 0.36 13.45 13.12
C THR A 91 0.31 14.51 12.03
N CYS A 92 -0.73 15.33 12.04
CA CYS A 92 -0.91 16.39 11.05
C CYS A 92 -1.50 17.65 11.70
N TRP A 93 -1.33 18.79 11.03
CA TRP A 93 -1.99 20.05 11.40
C TRP A 93 -3.24 20.34 10.56
N ALA A 94 -3.32 19.74 9.37
CA ALA A 94 -4.43 19.94 8.45
C ALA A 94 -5.69 19.19 8.90
N ARG A 95 -6.82 19.91 8.91
CA ARG A 95 -8.18 19.34 9.05
C ARG A 95 -8.83 19.06 7.69
N ASP A 96 -8.06 19.17 6.61
CA ASP A 96 -8.53 18.90 5.27
C ASP A 96 -8.87 17.42 5.09
N GLY A 97 -10.10 17.13 4.62
CA GLY A 97 -10.57 15.76 4.45
C GLY A 97 -9.82 14.97 3.38
N GLY A 98 -9.26 15.64 2.37
CA GLY A 98 -8.41 15.06 1.33
C GLY A 98 -7.08 14.58 1.89
N VAL A 99 -6.37 15.44 2.63
CA VAL A 99 -5.10 15.09 3.31
C VAL A 99 -5.31 13.94 4.29
N LEU A 100 -6.37 14.00 5.10
CA LEU A 100 -6.68 12.91 6.03
C LEU A 100 -6.96 11.59 5.30
N LYS A 101 -7.66 11.64 4.18
CA LYS A 101 -7.92 10.46 3.34
C LYS A 101 -6.63 9.90 2.73
N GLN A 102 -5.69 10.75 2.34
CA GLN A 102 -4.38 10.31 1.82
C GLN A 102 -3.48 9.73 2.92
N ALA A 103 -3.46 10.34 4.11
CA ALA A 103 -2.75 9.85 5.29
C ALA A 103 -3.25 8.47 5.71
N ILE A 104 -4.57 8.25 5.70
CA ILE A 104 -5.15 6.92 5.93
C ILE A 104 -4.81 5.98 4.77
N GLY A 105 -4.92 6.47 3.53
CA GLY A 105 -4.67 5.70 2.30
C GLY A 105 -3.21 5.36 2.02
N CYS A 106 -2.25 5.87 2.80
CA CYS A 106 -0.85 5.46 2.69
C CYS A 106 -0.52 4.21 3.53
N GLY A 107 -1.46 3.73 4.35
CA GLY A 107 -1.31 2.51 5.14
C GLY A 107 -0.88 2.74 6.59
N ALA A 108 -0.96 3.98 7.10
CA ALA A 108 -0.77 4.26 8.53
C ALA A 108 -1.82 3.51 9.36
N ASP A 109 -1.51 3.14 10.60
CA ASP A 109 -2.48 2.52 11.52
C ASP A 109 -3.50 3.56 12.00
N ASP A 110 -3.08 4.81 12.17
CA ASP A 110 -3.95 5.87 12.68
C ASP A 110 -3.39 7.27 12.38
N VAL A 111 -4.24 8.29 12.50
CA VAL A 111 -3.89 9.70 12.28
C VAL A 111 -4.43 10.55 13.42
N ILE A 112 -3.57 11.41 14.00
CA ILE A 112 -3.91 12.38 15.04
C ILE A 112 -3.76 13.80 14.50
N ILE A 113 -4.80 14.61 14.70
CA ILE A 113 -4.75 16.04 14.40
C ILE A 113 -4.14 16.79 15.59
N ARG A 114 -3.17 17.66 15.32
CA ARG A 114 -2.54 18.55 16.30
C ARG A 114 -3.36 19.84 16.49
N PRO A 115 -3.33 20.46 17.69
CA PRO A 115 -2.71 19.94 18.92
C PRO A 115 -3.54 18.80 19.53
N PHE A 116 -2.87 17.88 20.24
CA PHE A 116 -3.50 16.77 20.96
C PHE A 116 -3.03 16.71 22.42
N SER A 117 -3.87 16.18 23.31
CA SER A 117 -3.50 15.93 24.71
C SER A 117 -2.74 14.60 24.85
N THR A 118 -2.00 14.46 25.96
CA THR A 118 -1.33 13.19 26.31
C THR A 118 -2.34 12.06 26.45
N ALA A 119 -3.47 12.30 27.11
CA ALA A 119 -4.56 11.33 27.26
C ALA A 119 -5.14 10.88 25.91
N PHE A 120 -5.28 11.79 24.94
CA PHE A 120 -5.74 11.43 23.60
C PHE A 120 -4.72 10.53 22.89
N ALA A 121 -3.43 10.89 22.92
CA ALA A 121 -2.39 10.06 22.35
C ALA A 121 -2.33 8.67 23.01
N GLU A 122 -2.50 8.58 24.33
CA GLU A 122 -2.58 7.33 25.08
C GLU A 122 -3.73 6.46 24.60
N GLU A 123 -4.93 7.03 24.45
CA GLU A 123 -6.10 6.31 23.96
C GLU A 123 -5.81 5.68 22.59
N ARG A 124 -5.26 6.46 21.65
CA ARG A 124 -4.93 5.97 20.30
C ARG A 124 -3.88 4.86 20.35
N ILE A 125 -2.80 5.03 21.09
CA ILE A 125 -1.75 4.00 21.24
C ILE A 125 -2.32 2.74 21.89
N ARG A 126 -3.18 2.88 22.90
CA ARG A 126 -3.87 1.75 23.55
C ARG A 126 -4.78 1.00 22.57
N THR A 127 -5.45 1.68 21.65
CA THR A 127 -6.21 1.04 20.57
C THR A 127 -5.28 0.22 19.66
N LEU A 128 -4.11 0.74 19.30
CA LEU A 128 -3.12 0.00 18.50
C LEU A 128 -2.59 -1.26 19.21
N VAL A 129 -2.51 -1.23 20.55
CA VAL A 129 -2.14 -2.40 21.35
C VAL A 129 -3.28 -3.43 21.39
N LYS A 130 -4.50 -3.01 21.75
CA LYS A 130 -5.58 -3.93 22.13
C LYS A 130 -6.51 -4.34 21.00
N ALA A 131 -6.70 -3.48 20.00
CA ALA A 131 -7.72 -3.63 18.97
C ALA A 131 -7.16 -3.29 17.59
N ARG A 132 -5.98 -3.84 17.29
CA ARG A 132 -5.33 -3.63 16.01
C ARG A 132 -6.17 -4.26 14.90
N LYS A 133 -6.43 -3.49 13.85
CA LYS A 133 -7.22 -3.97 12.71
C LYS A 133 -6.39 -4.95 11.87
N PRO A 134 -7.02 -5.97 11.27
CA PRO A 134 -6.36 -6.82 10.29
C PRO A 134 -5.97 -5.98 9.07
N PHE A 135 -4.98 -6.44 8.31
CA PHE A 135 -4.50 -5.77 7.12
C PHE A 135 -5.19 -6.31 5.87
N ILE A 136 -5.23 -5.50 4.82
CA ILE A 136 -5.71 -5.89 3.50
C ILE A 136 -4.68 -5.52 2.45
N VAL A 137 -4.64 -6.30 1.37
CA VAL A 137 -3.76 -6.07 0.22
C VAL A 137 -4.62 -5.90 -1.02
N THR A 138 -4.43 -4.78 -1.69
CA THR A 138 -5.05 -4.45 -2.97
C THR A 138 -3.97 -4.00 -3.95
N SER A 139 -4.37 -3.72 -5.19
CA SER A 139 -3.45 -3.20 -6.21
C SER A 139 -2.80 -1.87 -5.85
N ASP A 140 -3.43 -1.05 -4.99
CA ASP A 140 -2.94 0.31 -4.67
C ASP A 140 -2.74 0.54 -3.15
N TYR A 141 -3.02 -0.45 -2.29
CA TYR A 141 -3.02 -0.30 -0.83
C TYR A 141 -2.58 -1.56 -0.09
N ILE A 142 -1.71 -1.39 0.90
CA ILE A 142 -1.32 -2.38 1.91
C ILE A 142 -1.44 -1.70 3.27
N GLY A 143 -2.29 -2.21 4.14
CA GLY A 143 -2.46 -1.63 5.47
C GLY A 143 -3.74 -2.06 6.17
N PRO A 144 -4.07 -1.45 7.32
CA PRO A 144 -5.23 -1.81 8.13
C PRO A 144 -6.55 -1.72 7.35
N ASP A 145 -7.49 -2.62 7.60
CA ASP A 145 -8.80 -2.62 6.97
C ASP A 145 -9.61 -1.39 7.42
N ARG A 146 -10.08 -0.61 6.43
CA ARG A 146 -10.85 0.63 6.63
C ARG A 146 -12.30 0.49 6.19
N ARG A 147 -12.72 -0.67 5.71
CA ARG A 147 -14.10 -0.92 5.28
C ARG A 147 -15.02 -0.84 6.51
N ARG A 148 -16.12 -0.10 6.39
CA ARG A 148 -17.12 0.06 7.45
C ARG A 148 -18.03 -1.16 7.59
N ASP A 149 -18.30 -1.85 6.47
CA ASP A 149 -19.17 -3.00 6.40
C ASP A 149 -18.37 -4.25 6.02
N SER A 150 -18.29 -5.22 6.93
CA SER A 150 -17.76 -6.56 6.63
C SER A 150 -18.64 -7.34 5.65
N ASN A 151 -19.88 -6.91 5.40
CA ASN A 151 -20.86 -7.64 4.58
C ASN A 151 -21.06 -7.10 3.15
N ARG A 152 -20.52 -5.94 2.78
CA ARG A 152 -20.83 -5.32 1.48
C ARG A 152 -19.77 -5.52 0.40
N ASP A 153 -18.62 -6.12 0.75
CA ASP A 153 -17.49 -6.36 -0.16
C ASP A 153 -16.61 -7.56 0.29
N SER A 154 -17.13 -8.45 1.15
CA SER A 154 -16.39 -9.55 1.80
C SER A 154 -15.83 -10.62 0.86
N GLY A 155 -16.17 -10.60 -0.42
CA GLY A 155 -15.87 -11.71 -1.32
C GLY A 155 -14.45 -11.81 -1.88
N SER A 156 -13.65 -10.73 -1.96
CA SER A 156 -12.43 -10.77 -2.80
C SER A 156 -11.10 -10.43 -2.13
N VAL A 157 -11.08 -9.72 -1.00
CA VAL A 157 -9.82 -9.37 -0.30
C VAL A 157 -9.86 -9.97 1.10
N LYS A 158 -9.10 -11.05 1.29
CA LYS A 158 -8.97 -11.74 2.58
C LYS A 158 -8.18 -10.85 3.55
N PRO A 159 -8.70 -10.56 4.75
CA PRO A 159 -7.94 -9.90 5.78
C PRO A 159 -6.75 -10.77 6.20
N ILE A 160 -5.59 -10.15 6.39
CA ILE A 160 -4.37 -10.76 6.91
C ILE A 160 -4.26 -10.30 8.37
N GLU A 161 -4.15 -11.24 9.30
CA GLU A 161 -3.88 -10.89 10.69
C GLU A 161 -2.47 -10.32 10.80
N ALA A 162 -2.35 -9.09 11.30
CA ALA A 162 -1.10 -8.35 11.34
C ALA A 162 -0.38 -8.60 12.68
N PRO A 163 0.86 -9.15 12.66
CA PRO A 163 1.67 -9.32 13.86
C PRO A 163 1.79 -8.00 14.65
N ASN A 164 1.52 -8.03 15.95
CA ASN A 164 1.53 -6.83 16.79
C ASN A 164 2.70 -6.83 17.78
N THR A 165 3.90 -6.50 17.28
CA THR A 165 5.10 -6.42 18.10
C THR A 165 4.99 -5.36 19.20
N LEU A 166 4.24 -4.28 18.98
CA LEU A 166 3.98 -3.29 20.03
C LEU A 166 3.24 -3.91 21.21
N LYS A 167 2.19 -4.70 20.95
CA LYS A 167 1.44 -5.42 21.98
C LYS A 167 2.35 -6.40 22.75
N ALA A 168 3.04 -7.29 22.04
CA ALA A 168 3.94 -8.26 22.65
C ALA A 168 5.00 -7.59 23.56
N ALA A 169 5.57 -6.46 23.11
CA ALA A 169 6.51 -5.69 23.89
C ALA A 169 5.90 -5.15 25.19
N VAL A 170 4.76 -4.46 25.12
CA VAL A 170 4.17 -3.82 26.31
C VAL A 170 3.50 -4.81 27.27
N GLU A 171 3.11 -6.00 26.81
CA GLU A 171 2.45 -7.01 27.65
C GLU A 171 3.41 -7.91 28.42
N GLY A 172 4.70 -7.89 28.12
CA GLY A 172 5.62 -8.84 28.76
C GLY A 172 5.92 -10.08 27.93
N ASP A 173 5.21 -10.31 26.82
CA ASP A 173 5.13 -11.61 26.16
C ASP A 173 6.35 -11.89 25.27
N GLU A 174 7.36 -12.52 25.87
CA GLU A 174 8.59 -12.93 25.18
C GLU A 174 8.34 -14.05 24.15
N ASP A 175 7.36 -14.92 24.39
CA ASP A 175 7.02 -16.01 23.48
C ASP A 175 6.31 -15.48 22.22
N GLU A 176 5.40 -14.51 22.37
CA GLU A 176 4.80 -13.79 21.25
C GLU A 176 5.88 -12.99 20.49
N MET A 177 6.80 -12.32 21.18
CA MET A 177 7.89 -11.58 20.52
C MET A 177 8.85 -12.50 19.73
N ASN A 178 9.23 -13.65 20.29
CA ASN A 178 10.09 -14.62 19.63
C ASN A 178 9.41 -15.22 18.40
N ARG A 179 8.10 -15.51 18.50
CA ARG A 179 7.29 -15.99 17.37
C ARG A 179 6.96 -14.89 16.37
N ALA A 180 6.93 -13.62 16.78
CA ALA A 180 6.60 -12.49 15.93
C ALA A 180 7.55 -12.39 14.73
N ALA A 181 8.84 -12.71 14.89
CA ALA A 181 9.78 -12.69 13.76
C ALA A 181 9.40 -13.73 12.68
N ALA A 182 8.98 -14.93 13.07
CA ALA A 182 8.51 -15.95 12.13
C ALA A 182 7.17 -15.55 11.50
N TRP A 183 6.26 -15.06 12.31
CA TRP A 183 4.94 -14.61 11.85
C TRP A 183 5.03 -13.39 10.93
N ILE A 184 5.92 -12.43 11.19
CA ILE A 184 6.20 -11.31 10.30
C ILE A 184 6.67 -11.82 8.95
N ARG A 185 7.59 -12.80 8.90
CA ARG A 185 8.05 -13.38 7.63
C ARG A 185 6.93 -14.07 6.87
N GLU A 186 6.10 -14.84 7.56
CA GLU A 186 4.95 -15.52 6.95
C GLU A 186 3.92 -14.51 6.41
N ALA A 187 3.53 -13.54 7.22
CA ALA A 187 2.59 -12.50 6.83
C ALA A 187 3.15 -11.62 5.70
N GLN A 188 4.47 -11.33 5.68
CA GLN A 188 5.16 -10.69 4.56
C GLN A 188 5.04 -11.52 3.29
N GLN A 189 5.27 -12.83 3.35
CA GLN A 189 5.13 -13.71 2.19
C GLN A 189 3.68 -13.75 1.67
N THR A 190 2.70 -13.74 2.57
CA THR A 190 1.28 -13.63 2.18
C THR A 190 1.00 -12.30 1.49
N VAL A 191 1.49 -11.19 2.04
CA VAL A 191 1.33 -9.85 1.44
C VAL A 191 1.97 -9.79 0.06
N GLU A 192 3.19 -10.32 -0.11
CA GLU A 192 3.88 -10.36 -1.39
C GLU A 192 3.15 -11.22 -2.43
N HIS A 193 2.66 -12.41 -2.05
CA HIS A 193 1.85 -13.24 -2.95
C HIS A 193 0.60 -12.52 -3.42
N GLU A 194 -0.17 -11.95 -2.49
CA GLU A 194 -1.37 -11.20 -2.84
C GLU A 194 -1.05 -9.97 -3.68
N ARG A 195 0.07 -9.27 -3.42
CA ARG A 195 0.49 -8.13 -4.22
C ARG A 195 0.84 -8.52 -5.65
N LEU A 196 1.62 -9.59 -5.83
CA LEU A 196 1.98 -10.12 -7.16
C LEU A 196 0.74 -10.58 -7.93
N ARG A 197 -0.20 -11.24 -7.25
CA ARG A 197 -1.49 -11.65 -7.83
C ARG A 197 -2.28 -10.44 -8.33
N ARG A 198 -2.40 -9.39 -7.52
CA ARG A 198 -3.12 -8.15 -7.87
C ARG A 198 -2.49 -7.40 -9.04
N LEU A 199 -1.15 -7.37 -9.12
CA LEU A 199 -0.44 -6.78 -10.25
C LEU A 199 -0.69 -7.57 -11.54
N CYS A 200 -0.59 -8.90 -11.48
CA CYS A 200 -0.90 -9.77 -12.60
C CYS A 200 -2.35 -9.58 -13.08
N MET A 201 -3.32 -9.62 -12.16
CA MET A 201 -4.73 -9.41 -12.48
C MET A 201 -4.99 -8.07 -13.15
N ARG A 202 -4.39 -7.00 -12.65
CA ARG A 202 -4.56 -5.67 -13.24
C ARG A 202 -4.10 -5.64 -14.70
N ILE A 203 -2.97 -6.28 -15.00
CA ILE A 203 -2.45 -6.39 -16.36
C ILE A 203 -3.37 -7.23 -17.23
N VAL A 204 -3.73 -8.45 -16.78
CA VAL A 204 -4.62 -9.38 -17.49
C VAL A 204 -5.95 -8.72 -17.84
N VAL A 205 -6.57 -8.03 -16.88
CA VAL A 205 -7.83 -7.30 -17.09
C VAL A 205 -7.66 -6.19 -18.12
N GLY A 206 -6.60 -5.38 -18.01
CA GLY A 206 -6.33 -4.33 -18.98
C GLY A 206 -6.21 -4.87 -20.40
N MET A 207 -5.46 -5.97 -20.58
CA MET A 207 -5.30 -6.61 -21.89
C MET A 207 -6.62 -7.19 -22.40
N GLU A 208 -7.38 -7.89 -21.55
CA GLU A 208 -8.66 -8.50 -21.91
C GLU A 208 -9.68 -7.46 -22.38
N VAL A 209 -9.77 -6.33 -21.67
CA VAL A 209 -10.63 -5.20 -22.07
C VAL A 209 -10.18 -4.65 -23.42
N ALA A 210 -8.87 -4.43 -23.60
CA ALA A 210 -8.34 -3.89 -24.85
C ALA A 210 -8.61 -4.80 -26.06
N VAL A 211 -8.46 -6.12 -25.90
CA VAL A 211 -8.77 -7.11 -26.94
C VAL A 211 -10.25 -7.07 -27.30
N ARG A 212 -11.15 -7.05 -26.31
CA ARG A 212 -12.61 -7.01 -26.55
C ARG A 212 -13.04 -5.73 -27.25
N GLU A 213 -12.51 -4.57 -26.86
CA GLU A 213 -12.83 -3.30 -27.52
C GLU A 213 -12.36 -3.29 -28.99
N LYS A 214 -11.14 -3.80 -29.24
CA LYS A 214 -10.59 -3.93 -30.61
C LYS A 214 -11.41 -4.89 -31.47
N GLN A 215 -11.88 -6.02 -30.92
CA GLN A 215 -12.79 -6.95 -31.62
C GLN A 215 -14.15 -6.31 -31.93
N ALA A 216 -14.63 -5.43 -31.06
CA ALA A 216 -15.85 -4.64 -31.27
C ALA A 216 -15.63 -3.41 -32.17
N ASN A 217 -14.45 -3.25 -32.78
CA ASN A 217 -14.06 -2.12 -33.61
C ASN A 217 -14.21 -0.76 -32.91
N ARG A 218 -13.99 -0.74 -31.60
CA ARG A 218 -14.00 0.46 -30.74
C ARG A 218 -12.58 0.79 -30.31
N GLU A 219 -12.34 2.06 -30.01
CA GLU A 219 -11.04 2.50 -29.50
C GLU A 219 -10.86 2.02 -28.05
N PRO A 220 -9.85 1.16 -27.78
CA PRO A 220 -9.62 0.65 -26.44
C PRO A 220 -9.11 1.77 -25.54
N GLN A 221 -9.91 2.13 -24.55
CA GLN A 221 -9.51 3.09 -23.53
C GLN A 221 -8.67 2.37 -22.46
N LEU A 222 -7.37 2.27 -22.75
CA LEU A 222 -6.37 1.58 -21.94
C LEU A 222 -5.31 2.56 -21.42
N ASP A 223 -5.08 2.57 -20.10
CA ASP A 223 -3.94 3.31 -19.53
C ASP A 223 -2.65 2.50 -19.67
N ILE A 224 -1.96 2.67 -20.80
CA ILE A 224 -0.69 1.98 -21.09
C ILE A 224 0.38 2.36 -20.05
N GLY A 225 0.36 3.60 -19.53
CA GLY A 225 1.29 4.03 -18.50
C GLY A 225 1.10 3.27 -17.19
N ASP A 226 -0.14 2.94 -16.84
CA ASP A 226 -0.48 2.12 -15.67
C ASP A 226 -0.06 0.66 -15.82
N LEU A 227 -0.24 0.09 -17.00
CA LEU A 227 0.24 -1.25 -17.32
C LEU A 227 1.76 -1.33 -17.26
N GLU A 228 2.45 -0.33 -17.81
CA GLU A 228 3.92 -0.27 -17.76
C GLU A 228 4.42 -0.20 -16.31
N ARG A 229 3.81 0.65 -15.48
CA ARG A 229 4.14 0.72 -14.04
C ARG A 229 3.90 -0.62 -13.35
N SER A 230 2.77 -1.27 -13.65
CA SER A 230 2.42 -2.57 -13.07
C SER A 230 3.38 -3.68 -13.49
N ALA A 231 3.78 -3.72 -14.78
CA ALA A 231 4.74 -4.69 -15.31
C ALA A 231 6.14 -4.49 -14.71
N LYS A 232 6.60 -3.24 -14.59
CA LYS A 232 7.87 -2.89 -13.94
C LYS A 232 7.86 -3.26 -12.45
N GLU A 233 6.77 -2.99 -11.73
CA GLU A 233 6.64 -3.38 -10.33
C GLU A 233 6.66 -4.91 -10.17
N LEU A 234 5.90 -5.63 -11.01
CA LEU A 234 5.87 -7.10 -11.02
C LEU A 234 7.27 -7.68 -11.21
N ARG A 235 8.00 -7.22 -12.23
CA ARG A 235 9.39 -7.62 -12.49
C ARG A 235 10.31 -7.33 -11.31
N MET A 236 10.23 -6.12 -10.75
CA MET A 236 11.08 -5.69 -9.63
C MET A 236 10.86 -6.57 -8.39
N ARG A 237 9.59 -6.88 -8.05
CA ARG A 237 9.24 -7.75 -6.93
C ARG A 237 9.69 -9.20 -7.13
N LEU A 238 9.48 -9.76 -8.33
CA LEU A 238 9.94 -11.12 -8.65
C LEU A 238 11.48 -11.24 -8.58
N SER A 239 12.20 -10.19 -8.99
CA SER A 239 13.65 -10.10 -8.84
C SER A 239 14.07 -10.11 -7.36
N ARG A 240 13.40 -9.31 -6.52
CA ARG A 240 13.63 -9.28 -5.06
C ARG A 240 13.34 -10.61 -4.39
N ALA A 241 12.28 -11.30 -4.82
CA ALA A 241 11.93 -12.63 -4.36
C ALA A 241 12.88 -13.74 -4.88
N LYS A 242 13.91 -13.38 -5.67
CA LYS A 242 14.88 -14.30 -6.28
C LYS A 242 14.24 -15.37 -7.19
N ALA A 243 13.03 -15.12 -7.69
CA ALA A 243 12.31 -16.02 -8.59
C ALA A 243 12.83 -15.83 -10.03
N ARG A 244 13.95 -16.48 -10.36
CA ARG A 244 14.69 -16.24 -11.62
C ARG A 244 13.84 -16.49 -12.87
N GLU A 245 13.09 -17.60 -12.90
CA GLU A 245 12.27 -17.97 -14.06
C GLU A 245 11.12 -17.00 -14.25
N ALA A 246 10.32 -16.77 -13.20
CA ALA A 246 9.26 -15.77 -13.18
C ALA A 246 9.77 -14.37 -13.57
N GLY A 247 10.96 -13.98 -13.08
CA GLY A 247 11.61 -12.72 -13.41
C GLY A 247 11.98 -12.58 -14.89
N ARG A 248 12.38 -13.66 -15.58
CA ARG A 248 12.61 -13.64 -17.03
C ARG A 248 11.32 -13.44 -17.81
N VAL A 249 10.24 -14.11 -17.39
CA VAL A 249 8.93 -13.93 -18.03
C VAL A 249 8.41 -12.50 -17.82
N ALA A 250 8.56 -11.94 -16.62
CA ALA A 250 8.19 -10.54 -16.34
C ALA A 250 9.07 -9.52 -17.09
N GLN A 251 10.31 -9.87 -17.44
CA GLN A 251 11.14 -9.06 -18.33
C GLN A 251 10.53 -8.98 -19.73
N ALA A 252 10.23 -10.13 -20.34
CA ALA A 252 9.57 -10.17 -21.65
C ALA A 252 8.22 -9.42 -21.62
N LEU A 253 7.45 -9.55 -20.54
CA LEU A 253 6.21 -8.77 -20.34
C LEU A 253 6.47 -7.27 -20.42
N THR A 254 7.53 -6.78 -19.77
CA THR A 254 7.86 -5.35 -19.77
C THR A 254 8.17 -4.85 -21.18
N GLU A 255 8.92 -5.63 -21.96
CA GLU A 255 9.25 -5.32 -23.35
C GLU A 255 8.01 -5.28 -24.25
N VAL A 256 7.11 -6.26 -24.10
CA VAL A 256 5.85 -6.29 -24.86
C VAL A 256 4.97 -5.09 -24.48
N VAL A 257 4.81 -4.78 -23.19
CA VAL A 257 4.03 -3.62 -22.74
C VAL A 257 4.63 -2.30 -23.24
N GLU A 258 5.95 -2.20 -23.32
CA GLU A 258 6.61 -1.04 -23.91
C GLU A 258 6.31 -0.91 -25.42
N SER A 259 6.29 -2.02 -26.15
CA SER A 259 5.93 -2.02 -27.57
C SER A 259 4.50 -1.54 -27.82
N LEU A 260 3.55 -1.74 -26.88
CA LEU A 260 2.16 -1.30 -27.02
C LEU A 260 2.01 0.23 -27.15
N LYS A 261 3.04 1.01 -26.78
CA LYS A 261 3.03 2.47 -26.93
C LYS A 261 3.05 2.93 -28.38
N THR A 262 3.48 2.08 -29.31
CA THR A 262 3.51 2.41 -30.74
C THR A 262 2.27 1.86 -31.43
N PRO A 263 1.75 2.54 -32.49
CA PRO A 263 0.64 2.03 -33.27
C PRO A 263 0.89 0.62 -33.83
N ASP A 264 2.13 0.37 -34.29
CA ASP A 264 2.54 -0.93 -34.84
C ASP A 264 2.64 -2.02 -33.77
N GLY A 265 2.96 -1.64 -32.53
CA GLY A 265 3.02 -2.56 -31.40
C GLY A 265 1.67 -2.80 -30.75
N PHE A 266 0.70 -1.91 -30.91
CA PHE A 266 -0.65 -2.05 -30.37
C PHE A 266 -1.52 -3.04 -31.17
N THR A 267 -1.14 -4.33 -31.16
CA THR A 267 -1.81 -5.41 -31.91
C THR A 267 -2.56 -6.37 -30.99
N SER A 268 -3.59 -7.06 -31.49
CA SER A 268 -4.29 -8.10 -30.72
C SER A 268 -3.35 -9.22 -30.30
N SER A 269 -2.32 -9.51 -31.11
CA SER A 269 -1.27 -10.48 -30.79
C SER A 269 -0.43 -10.04 -29.59
N ASN A 270 0.03 -8.77 -29.57
CA ASN A 270 0.84 -8.27 -28.46
C ASN A 270 0.03 -8.10 -27.17
N LEU A 271 -1.25 -7.72 -27.26
CA LEU A 271 -2.15 -7.69 -26.11
C LEU A 271 -2.36 -9.11 -25.53
N GLY A 272 -2.57 -10.10 -26.39
CA GLY A 272 -2.66 -11.52 -25.99
C GLY A 272 -1.37 -12.02 -25.35
N LEU A 273 -0.23 -11.73 -25.97
CA LEU A 273 1.09 -12.11 -25.45
C LEU A 273 1.39 -11.46 -24.09
N ALA A 274 1.08 -10.17 -23.91
CA ALA A 274 1.25 -9.50 -22.61
C ALA A 274 0.38 -10.15 -21.52
N LYS A 275 -0.85 -10.56 -21.84
CA LYS A 275 -1.71 -11.31 -20.92
C LYS A 275 -1.07 -12.65 -20.53
N GLU A 276 -0.62 -13.43 -21.51
CA GLU A 276 0.00 -14.74 -21.28
C GLU A 276 1.29 -14.63 -20.46
N LEU A 277 2.14 -13.65 -20.75
CA LEU A 277 3.37 -13.41 -20.00
C LEU A 277 3.09 -12.99 -18.55
N ALA A 278 2.06 -12.17 -18.31
CA ALA A 278 1.66 -11.82 -16.94
C ALA A 278 1.20 -13.06 -16.15
N MET A 279 0.36 -13.90 -16.76
CA MET A 279 -0.11 -15.16 -16.15
C MET A 279 1.07 -16.13 -15.92
N GLY A 280 1.93 -16.30 -16.90
CA GLY A 280 3.11 -17.17 -16.84
C GLY A 280 4.11 -16.74 -15.77
N ALA A 281 4.35 -15.43 -15.63
CA ALA A 281 5.23 -14.89 -14.59
C ALA A 281 4.68 -15.19 -13.20
N TYR A 282 3.38 -15.01 -12.99
CA TYR A 282 2.73 -15.32 -11.71
C TYR A 282 2.70 -16.83 -11.42
N ALA A 283 2.34 -17.66 -12.39
CA ALA A 283 2.29 -19.12 -12.24
C ALA A 283 3.67 -19.71 -11.92
N ALA A 284 4.72 -19.24 -12.59
CA ALA A 284 6.11 -19.62 -12.31
C ALA A 284 6.57 -19.22 -10.90
N TYR A 285 6.01 -18.14 -10.33
CA TYR A 285 6.29 -17.72 -8.96
C TYR A 285 5.51 -18.53 -7.92
N ALA A 286 4.21 -18.76 -8.17
CA ALA A 286 3.30 -19.41 -7.24
C ALA A 286 3.52 -20.93 -7.08
N GLY A 287 4.51 -21.50 -7.77
CA GLY A 287 4.91 -22.90 -7.56
C GLY A 287 4.12 -23.94 -8.36
N GLY A 288 3.55 -23.56 -9.51
CA GLY A 288 3.22 -24.52 -10.57
C GLY A 288 2.36 -25.73 -10.20
N ASP A 289 1.32 -25.58 -9.38
CA ASP A 289 0.30 -26.63 -9.21
C ASP A 289 -0.92 -26.36 -10.11
N GLY A 290 -0.94 -27.04 -11.26
CA GLY A 290 -2.08 -27.87 -11.67
C GLY A 290 -3.41 -27.25 -12.12
N ASP A 291 -3.60 -25.93 -12.10
CA ASP A 291 -4.76 -25.32 -12.76
C ASP A 291 -4.33 -24.02 -13.45
N SER A 292 -4.45 -23.95 -14.78
CA SER A 292 -3.99 -22.86 -15.63
C SER A 292 -4.74 -21.53 -15.38
N GLY A 293 -5.60 -21.49 -14.37
CA GLY A 293 -6.34 -20.32 -13.92
C GLY A 293 -5.81 -19.78 -12.60
N ILE A 294 -5.64 -18.46 -12.51
CA ILE A 294 -5.50 -17.82 -11.21
C ILE A 294 -6.85 -17.97 -10.48
N PRO A 295 -6.91 -18.59 -9.29
CA PRO A 295 -8.18 -18.76 -8.58
C PRO A 295 -8.90 -17.43 -8.42
N GLY A 296 -10.22 -17.38 -8.67
CA GLY A 296 -11.00 -16.15 -8.57
C GLY A 296 -10.76 -15.09 -9.67
N ALA A 297 -10.03 -15.45 -10.74
CA ALA A 297 -9.78 -14.55 -11.88
C ALA A 297 -11.07 -13.96 -12.47
N GLY A 298 -12.09 -14.77 -12.71
CA GLY A 298 -13.34 -14.31 -13.35
C GLY A 298 -14.03 -13.19 -12.57
N ASP A 299 -14.31 -13.43 -11.29
CA ASP A 299 -14.98 -12.46 -10.41
C ASP A 299 -14.14 -11.20 -10.18
N GLU A 300 -12.82 -11.34 -10.13
CA GLU A 300 -11.90 -10.22 -9.96
C GLU A 300 -11.72 -9.41 -11.24
N ILE A 301 -11.76 -10.07 -12.40
CA ILE A 301 -11.78 -9.44 -13.72
C ILE A 301 -13.02 -8.56 -13.83
N GLU A 302 -14.20 -9.10 -13.57
CA GLU A 302 -15.46 -8.36 -13.70
C GLU A 302 -15.47 -7.09 -12.81
N ARG A 303 -14.99 -7.19 -11.57
CA ARG A 303 -14.89 -6.05 -10.64
C ARG A 303 -13.82 -5.04 -11.04
N THR A 304 -12.66 -5.50 -11.48
CA THR A 304 -11.58 -4.60 -11.93
C THR A 304 -12.02 -3.84 -13.18
N VAL A 305 -12.71 -4.51 -14.10
CA VAL A 305 -13.37 -3.88 -15.26
C VAL A 305 -14.40 -2.85 -14.81
N GLU A 306 -15.24 -3.15 -13.83
CA GLU A 306 -16.24 -2.21 -13.32
C GLU A 306 -15.60 -1.00 -12.63
N ALA A 307 -14.56 -1.20 -11.82
CA ALA A 307 -13.80 -0.15 -11.17
C ALA A 307 -13.06 0.75 -12.18
N LEU A 308 -12.48 0.16 -13.23
CA LEU A 308 -11.89 0.90 -14.35
C LEU A 308 -12.96 1.73 -15.06
N ARG A 309 -14.10 1.13 -15.46
CA ARG A 309 -15.23 1.85 -16.06
C ARG A 309 -15.69 3.03 -15.20
N LYS A 310 -15.73 2.87 -13.87
CA LYS A 310 -16.11 3.93 -12.94
C LYS A 310 -15.07 5.06 -12.86
N ARG A 311 -13.77 4.72 -12.79
CA ARG A 311 -12.66 5.70 -12.84
C ARG A 311 -12.66 6.47 -14.16
N MET A 312 -12.94 5.80 -15.27
CA MET A 312 -12.99 6.39 -16.60
C MET A 312 -14.17 7.34 -16.79
N LYS A 313 -15.37 6.98 -16.30
CA LYS A 313 -16.52 7.91 -16.25
C LYS A 313 -16.21 9.16 -15.43
N ALA A 314 -15.50 9.01 -14.30
CA ALA A 314 -15.09 10.15 -13.48
C ALA A 314 -14.05 11.04 -14.17
N GLN A 315 -13.11 10.46 -14.93
CA GLN A 315 -12.14 11.23 -15.74
C GLN A 315 -12.80 11.97 -16.91
N GLN A 316 -13.77 11.35 -17.60
CA GLN A 316 -14.53 12.02 -18.67
C GLN A 316 -15.39 13.18 -18.13
N GLN A 317 -16.00 13.02 -16.95
CA GLN A 317 -16.78 14.09 -16.31
C GLN A 317 -15.91 15.26 -15.84
N ASN A 318 -14.70 15.01 -15.35
CA ASN A 318 -13.75 16.06 -14.99
C ASN A 318 -13.09 16.73 -16.21
N GLY A 319 -12.92 16.00 -17.32
CA GLY A 319 -12.39 16.56 -18.58
C GLY A 319 -13.40 17.47 -19.29
N GLY A 320 -14.68 17.09 -19.35
CA GLY A 320 -15.72 17.89 -20.00
C GLY A 320 -16.05 19.20 -19.26
N GLY A 321 -15.79 19.26 -17.95
CA GLY A 321 -15.94 20.50 -17.17
C GLY A 321 -14.91 21.57 -17.54
N ALA A 322 -13.69 21.18 -17.95
CA ALA A 322 -12.65 22.13 -18.33
C ALA A 322 -12.85 22.72 -19.74
N GLU A 323 -13.42 21.96 -20.67
CA GLU A 323 -13.76 22.44 -22.02
C GLU A 323 -14.98 23.36 -22.02
N GLY A 324 -16.01 23.04 -21.23
CA GLY A 324 -17.20 23.91 -21.09
C GLY A 324 -16.87 25.28 -20.46
N ASP A 325 -15.97 25.30 -19.46
CA ASP A 325 -15.55 26.55 -18.81
C ASP A 325 -14.64 27.42 -19.71
N ALA A 326 -13.92 26.78 -20.65
CA ALA A 326 -13.10 27.47 -21.65
C ALA A 326 -13.95 28.06 -22.79
N GLU A 327 -15.00 27.36 -23.23
CA GLU A 327 -15.98 27.88 -24.20
C GLU A 327 -16.83 29.02 -23.63
N LEU A 328 -17.27 28.91 -22.38
CA LEU A 328 -17.99 29.99 -21.68
C LEU A 328 -17.14 31.26 -21.51
N LYS A 329 -15.83 31.12 -21.25
CA LYS A 329 -14.90 32.27 -21.19
C LYS A 329 -14.60 32.87 -22.56
N ARG A 330 -14.55 32.07 -23.63
CA ARG A 330 -14.38 32.58 -25.00
C ARG A 330 -15.63 33.27 -25.56
N ALA A 331 -16.83 32.85 -25.15
CA ALA A 331 -18.08 33.50 -25.55
C ALA A 331 -18.36 34.81 -24.77
N ALA A 332 -17.64 35.04 -23.67
CA ALA A 332 -17.76 36.24 -22.83
C ALA A 332 -16.63 37.29 -23.06
N SER A 333 -15.80 37.08 -24.08
CA SER A 333 -14.73 37.99 -24.53
C SER A 333 -15.12 38.64 -25.85
#